data_AF-A0A6J6BS23-F1
#
_entry.id   AF-A0A6J6BS23-F1
#
_cell.length_a   1.000
_cell.length_b   1.000
_cell.length_c   1.000
_cell.angle_alpha   90.00
_cell.angle_beta   90.00
_cell.angle_gamma   90.00
#
_symmetry.space_group_name_H-M   'P 1'
#
loop_
_entity.id
_entity.type
_entity.pdbx_description
1 polymer ?
#
loop_
_entity_poly.entity_id
_entity_poly.type
_entity_poly.pdbx_seq_one_letter_code
_entity_poly.pdbx_strand_id
1 'polypeptide(L)'
;MTTTIDEIADGIYRISTFVPDVGPTGFTFNQFLIAADGPLLFHTGQLMLFDAVSSAVATVVPLDTLRWITSGHVEADECGAMNHFLEVIDLDPLVEASLAVEARPGLEFEQAAGEDLREGGAFSAEEV
;
A
#
# COMPACT_ATOMS: atom_id res chain seq x y z
N MET A 1 -20.25 0.11 -5.94
CA MET A 1 -18.88 -0.31 -5.61
C MET A 1 -18.94 -1.23 -4.40
N THR A 2 -18.18 -2.31 -4.41
CA THR A 2 -18.16 -3.30 -3.32
C THR A 2 -16.71 -3.67 -3.04
N THR A 3 -16.32 -3.63 -1.76
CA THR A 3 -14.97 -3.96 -1.31
C THR A 3 -15.02 -5.22 -0.45
N THR A 4 -14.16 -6.17 -0.75
CA THR A 4 -13.97 -7.41 0.01
C THR A 4 -12.53 -7.48 0.48
N ILE A 5 -12.31 -8.14 1.62
CA ILE A 5 -10.99 -8.44 2.15
C ILE A 5 -10.86 -9.94 2.33
N ASP A 6 -9.78 -10.51 1.78
CA ASP A 6 -9.47 -11.93 1.86
C ASP A 6 -8.03 -12.08 2.35
N GLU A 7 -7.79 -12.89 3.39
CA GLU A 7 -6.45 -13.35 3.74
C GLU A 7 -6.04 -14.43 2.73
N ILE A 8 -5.00 -14.16 1.94
CA ILE A 8 -4.57 -15.03 0.83
C ILE A 8 -3.30 -15.83 1.16
N ALA A 9 -2.59 -15.42 2.22
CA ALA A 9 -1.49 -16.12 2.87
C ALA A 9 -1.36 -15.56 4.30
N ASP A 10 -0.57 -16.23 5.15
CA ASP A 10 -0.36 -15.81 6.54
C ASP A 10 0.10 -14.34 6.62
N GLY A 11 -0.73 -13.49 7.22
CA GLY A 11 -0.44 -12.05 7.34
C GLY A 11 -0.51 -11.26 6.03
N ILE A 12 -1.00 -11.85 4.92
CA ILE A 12 -1.11 -11.19 3.62
C ILE A 12 -2.57 -11.14 3.19
N TYR A 13 -3.09 -9.92 3.04
CA TYR A 13 -4.48 -9.64 2.76
C TYR A 13 -4.62 -8.98 1.39
N ARG A 14 -5.59 -9.45 0.60
CA ARG A 14 -6.03 -8.79 -0.62
C ARG A 14 -7.29 -7.99 -0.32
N ILE A 15 -7.24 -6.69 -0.58
CA ILE A 15 -8.40 -5.79 -0.57
C ILE A 15 -8.83 -5.61 -2.02
N SER A 16 -9.97 -6.19 -2.38
CA SER A 16 -10.51 -6.17 -3.74
C SER A 16 -11.75 -5.30 -3.81
N THR A 17 -11.65 -4.19 -4.56
CA THR A 17 -12.79 -3.29 -4.79
C THR A 17 -13.29 -3.40 -6.23
N PHE A 18 -14.51 -3.91 -6.38
CA PHE A 18 -15.23 -3.95 -7.66
C PHE A 18 -15.93 -2.62 -7.95
N VAL A 19 -15.60 -2.03 -9.10
CA VAL A 19 -16.18 -0.79 -9.63
C VAL A 19 -16.90 -1.12 -10.95
N PRO A 20 -18.24 -1.19 -10.96
CA PRO A 20 -19.01 -1.61 -12.14
C PRO A 20 -18.93 -0.60 -13.30
N ASP A 21 -18.67 0.67 -12.99
CA ASP A 21 -18.70 1.76 -13.96
C ASP A 21 -17.38 1.89 -14.76
N VAL A 22 -16.37 1.08 -14.44
CA VAL A 22 -15.08 1.06 -15.16
C VAL A 22 -15.10 -0.03 -16.22
N GLY A 23 -15.26 0.36 -17.49
CA GLY A 23 -15.30 -0.56 -18.63
C GLY A 23 -16.65 -1.29 -18.82
N PRO A 24 -16.78 -2.13 -19.85
CA PRO A 24 -18.05 -2.77 -20.20
C PRO A 24 -18.53 -3.84 -19.22
N THR A 25 -17.64 -4.39 -18.39
CA THR A 25 -17.94 -5.47 -17.43
C THR A 25 -17.56 -5.11 -15.99
N GLY A 26 -17.24 -3.85 -15.72
CA GLY A 26 -16.61 -3.42 -14.48
C GLY A 26 -15.15 -3.85 -14.38
N PHE A 27 -14.48 -3.32 -13.36
CA PHE A 27 -13.07 -3.57 -13.06
C PHE A 27 -12.86 -3.76 -11.56
N THR A 28 -11.83 -4.50 -11.18
CA THR A 28 -11.43 -4.68 -9.77
C THR A 28 -10.07 -4.05 -9.52
N PHE A 29 -10.01 -3.14 -8.54
CA PHE A 29 -8.76 -2.65 -7.99
C PHE A 29 -8.36 -3.51 -6.79
N ASN A 30 -7.12 -4.00 -6.76
CA ASN A 30 -6.67 -5.00 -5.79
C ASN A 30 -5.44 -4.49 -5.05
N GLN A 31 -5.62 -3.92 -3.86
CA GLN A 31 -4.52 -3.57 -2.97
C GLN A 31 -4.10 -4.80 -2.16
N PHE A 32 -2.82 -4.84 -1.77
CA PHE A 32 -2.31 -5.88 -0.88
C PHE A 32 -1.77 -5.28 0.40
N LEU A 33 -2.21 -5.79 1.54
CA LEU A 33 -1.73 -5.42 2.86
C LEU A 33 -0.90 -6.58 3.43
N ILE A 34 0.32 -6.27 3.86
CA ILE A 34 1.18 -7.19 4.61
C ILE A 34 1.12 -6.75 6.07
N ALA A 35 0.47 -7.55 6.92
CA ALA A 35 0.34 -7.34 8.36
C ALA A 35 1.57 -7.95 9.08
N ALA A 36 2.66 -7.19 9.09
CA ALA A 36 3.89 -7.50 9.84
C ALA A 36 4.12 -6.45 10.94
N ASP A 37 5.23 -6.56 11.69
CA ASP A 37 5.62 -5.57 12.71
C ASP A 37 5.74 -4.15 12.14
N GLY A 38 6.09 -4.03 10.85
CA GLY A 38 5.89 -2.82 10.06
C GLY A 38 4.88 -3.09 8.94
N PRO A 39 3.59 -2.79 9.13
CA PRO A 39 2.57 -3.04 8.12
C PRO A 39 2.87 -2.30 6.81
N LEU A 40 2.68 -2.99 5.68
CA LEU A 40 2.91 -2.44 4.35
C LEU A 40 1.65 -2.50 3.50
N LEU A 41 1.28 -1.38 2.88
CA LEU A 41 0.25 -1.30 1.86
C LEU A 41 0.89 -1.19 0.47
N PHE A 42 0.68 -2.20 -0.36
CA PHE A 42 1.07 -2.19 -1.76
C PHE A 42 -0.01 -1.45 -2.55
N HIS A 43 0.35 -0.23 -2.96
CA HIS A 43 -0.39 0.81 -3.66
C HIS A 43 -1.66 1.33 -2.94
N THR A 44 -1.95 2.62 -3.11
CA THR A 44 -3.08 3.29 -2.43
C THR A 44 -4.35 3.29 -3.28
N GLY A 45 -4.21 3.06 -4.59
CA GLY A 45 -5.35 3.05 -5.51
C GLY A 45 -5.67 4.43 -6.08
N GLN A 46 -6.75 4.50 -6.86
CA GLN A 46 -7.36 5.77 -7.26
C GLN A 46 -7.82 6.57 -6.04
N LEU A 47 -7.85 7.91 -6.17
CA LEU A 47 -8.30 8.84 -5.12
C LEU A 47 -9.66 8.43 -4.50
N MET A 48 -10.62 8.05 -5.35
CA MET A 48 -11.97 7.63 -4.93
C MET A 48 -12.02 6.35 -4.08
N LEU A 49 -10.91 5.59 -4.04
CA LEU A 49 -10.83 4.34 -3.27
C LEU A 49 -10.38 4.57 -1.82
N PHE A 50 -9.92 5.77 -1.46
CA PHE A 50 -9.34 6.05 -0.14
C PHE A 50 -10.20 5.54 1.02
N ASP A 51 -11.47 5.94 1.10
CA ASP A 51 -12.36 5.56 2.19
C ASP A 51 -12.54 4.04 2.29
N ALA A 52 -12.66 3.37 1.14
CA ALA A 52 -12.89 1.93 1.08
C ALA A 52 -11.63 1.14 1.47
N VAL A 53 -10.46 1.54 0.97
CA VAL A 53 -9.19 0.86 1.25
C VAL A 53 -8.75 1.14 2.69
N SER A 54 -8.77 2.40 3.15
CA SER A 54 -8.39 2.74 4.52
C SER A 54 -9.28 2.05 5.56
N SER A 55 -10.59 1.99 5.31
CA SER A 55 -11.52 1.25 6.17
C SER A 55 -11.21 -0.25 6.19
N ALA A 56 -10.86 -0.85 5.05
CA ALA A 56 -10.49 -2.26 4.99
C ALA A 56 -9.16 -2.54 5.71
N VAL A 57 -8.14 -1.69 5.52
CA VAL A 57 -6.87 -1.78 6.25
C VAL A 57 -7.09 -1.72 7.76
N ALA A 58 -7.93 -0.78 8.22
CA ALA A 58 -8.27 -0.59 9.63
C ALA A 58 -8.96 -1.79 10.30
N THR A 59 -9.48 -2.75 9.51
CA THR A 59 -10.03 -4.01 10.06
C THR A 59 -8.95 -5.04 10.40
N VAL A 60 -7.74 -4.89 9.86
CA VAL A 60 -6.61 -5.82 10.05
C VAL A 60 -5.57 -5.24 10.99
N VAL A 61 -5.17 -3.98 10.77
CA VAL A 61 -4.19 -3.26 11.60
C VAL A 61 -4.68 -1.83 11.87
N PRO A 62 -4.30 -1.20 13.00
CA PRO A 62 -4.57 0.22 13.21
C PRO A 62 -3.94 1.06 12.09
N LEU A 63 -4.70 1.98 11.50
CA LEU A 63 -4.25 2.71 10.32
C LEU A 63 -3.02 3.58 10.58
N ASP A 64 -2.91 4.15 11.78
CA ASP A 64 -1.77 4.94 12.26
C ASP A 64 -0.48 4.12 12.40
N THR A 65 -0.57 2.79 12.48
CA THR A 65 0.59 1.88 12.50
C THR A 65 1.11 1.51 11.12
N LEU A 66 0.44 1.95 10.03
CA LEU A 66 0.89 1.67 8.67
C LEU A 66 2.26 2.32 8.44
N ARG A 67 3.30 1.49 8.36
CA ARG A 67 4.68 1.95 8.27
C ARG A 67 5.13 2.12 6.83
N TRP A 68 4.65 1.31 5.90
CA TRP A 68 5.14 1.33 4.52
C TRP A 68 4.01 1.48 3.51
N ILE A 69 4.23 2.31 2.50
CA ILE A 69 3.40 2.40 1.30
C ILE A 69 4.33 2.33 0.09
N THR A 70 4.01 1.48 -0.87
CA THR A 70 4.79 1.31 -2.11
C THR A 70 3.85 1.16 -3.31
N SER A 71 4.38 1.07 -4.54
CA SER A 71 3.61 0.82 -5.77
C SER A 71 4.53 0.28 -6.86
N GLY A 72 3.97 -0.33 -7.90
CA GLY A 72 4.74 -0.86 -9.02
C GLY A 72 5.19 0.23 -10.00
N HIS A 73 4.43 1.32 -10.09
CA HIS A 73 4.66 2.48 -10.95
C HIS A 73 3.90 3.72 -10.46
N VAL A 74 4.22 4.88 -11.04
CA VAL A 74 3.50 6.14 -10.77
C VAL A 74 2.37 6.31 -11.78
N GLU A 75 1.16 5.97 -11.36
CA GLU A 75 -0.06 6.25 -12.10
C GLU A 75 -1.22 6.53 -11.14
N ALA A 76 -2.24 7.24 -11.61
CA ALA A 76 -3.35 7.68 -10.77
C ALA A 76 -4.10 6.52 -10.09
N ASP A 77 -4.10 5.33 -10.68
CA ASP A 77 -4.72 4.13 -10.12
C ASP A 77 -3.84 3.37 -9.14
N GLU A 78 -2.55 3.69 -9.04
CA GLU A 78 -1.65 3.14 -8.03
C GLU A 78 -1.40 4.10 -6.86
N CYS A 79 -1.23 5.41 -7.12
CA CYS A 79 -0.85 6.40 -6.11
C CYS A 79 -1.86 7.55 -5.92
N GLY A 80 -3.05 7.48 -6.52
CA GLY A 80 -4.04 8.56 -6.51
C GLY A 80 -4.56 8.94 -5.12
N ALA A 81 -4.57 8.00 -4.17
CA ALA A 81 -4.98 8.24 -2.78
C ALA A 81 -3.80 8.52 -1.82
N MET A 82 -2.56 8.61 -2.32
CA MET A 82 -1.33 8.71 -1.49
C MET A 82 -1.44 9.81 -0.42
N ASN A 83 -1.76 11.05 -0.82
CA ASN A 83 -1.80 12.18 0.12
C ASN A 83 -2.80 11.97 1.26
N HIS A 84 -3.94 11.34 0.99
CA HIS A 84 -4.94 11.06 2.03
C HIS A 84 -4.45 10.01 3.03
N PHE A 85 -3.67 9.01 2.59
CA PHE A 85 -3.02 8.09 3.52
C PHE A 85 -1.95 8.80 4.35
N LEU A 86 -1.11 9.65 3.74
CA LEU A 86 -0.07 10.40 4.47
C LEU A 86 -0.65 11.35 5.53
N GLU A 87 -1.90 11.79 5.40
CA GLU A 87 -2.59 12.63 6.39
C GLU A 87 -3.07 11.86 7.63
N VAL A 88 -3.22 10.53 7.56
CA VAL A 88 -3.83 9.70 8.61
C VAL A 88 -2.90 8.67 9.23
N ILE A 89 -1.73 8.46 8.64
CA ILE A 89 -0.68 7.60 9.20
C ILE A 89 0.25 8.42 10.09
N ASP A 90 0.72 7.83 11.20
CA ASP A 90 1.73 8.48 12.05
C ASP A 90 3.11 8.19 11.47
N LEU A 91 3.59 9.10 10.62
CA LEU A 91 4.91 8.99 10.03
C LEU A 91 5.98 9.23 11.09
N ASP A 92 6.66 8.17 11.53
CA ASP A 92 8.00 8.33 12.08
C ASP A 92 8.87 8.93 10.95
N PRO A 93 9.61 10.04 11.16
CA PRO A 93 10.38 10.74 10.13
C PRO A 93 11.47 9.92 9.42
N LEU A 94 11.59 8.61 9.68
CA LEU A 94 12.55 7.68 9.09
C LEU A 94 11.94 6.59 8.19
N VAL A 95 10.68 6.73 7.74
CA VAL A 95 10.10 5.81 6.75
C VAL A 95 10.65 6.10 5.34
N GLU A 96 11.72 5.40 4.98
CA GLU A 96 12.18 5.18 3.59
C GLU A 96 11.15 4.33 2.85
N ALA A 97 10.06 4.94 2.36
CA ALA A 97 9.21 4.27 1.39
C ALA A 97 10.09 3.80 0.23
N SER A 98 10.16 2.50 -0.07
CA SER A 98 10.93 2.02 -1.23
C SER A 98 10.22 2.28 -2.57
N LEU A 99 9.26 3.21 -2.57
CA LEU A 99 9.20 4.28 -3.55
C LEU A 99 9.78 5.54 -2.91
N ALA A 100 11.09 5.79 -3.02
CA ALA A 100 11.66 6.97 -2.36
C ALA A 100 11.16 8.22 -3.10
N VAL A 101 10.09 8.83 -2.60
CA VAL A 101 9.76 10.22 -2.91
C VAL A 101 10.42 11.06 -1.83
N GLU A 102 11.66 11.51 -2.07
CA GLU A 102 12.23 12.59 -1.27
C GLU A 102 11.46 13.87 -1.64
N ALA A 103 10.58 14.33 -0.76
CA ALA A 103 9.83 15.57 -0.97
C ALA A 103 10.77 16.78 -0.88
N ARG A 104 11.38 17.17 -2.00
CA ARG A 104 12.09 18.45 -2.13
C ARG A 104 11.16 19.54 -2.69
N PRO A 105 11.26 20.79 -2.22
CA PRO A 105 10.52 21.89 -2.83
C PRO A 105 10.98 22.10 -4.27
N GLY A 106 10.10 21.76 -5.22
CA GLY A 106 10.39 21.73 -6.67
C GLY A 106 10.37 20.31 -7.20
N LEU A 107 9.26 19.90 -7.83
CA LEU A 107 9.01 18.57 -8.37
C LEU A 107 10.18 18.05 -9.24
N GLU A 108 10.94 17.07 -8.76
CA GLU A 108 11.59 16.06 -9.59
C GLU A 108 11.38 14.68 -8.92
N PHE A 109 10.95 13.70 -9.72
CA PHE A 109 10.68 12.33 -9.28
C PHE A 109 11.90 11.46 -9.58
N GLU A 110 12.47 10.80 -8.57
CA GLU A 110 13.57 9.85 -8.75
C GLU A 110 13.18 8.47 -8.19
N GLN A 111 13.38 7.41 -8.97
CA GLN A 111 13.11 6.04 -8.55
C GLN A 111 14.33 5.51 -7.78
N ALA A 112 14.23 5.35 -6.46
CA ALA A 112 15.27 4.65 -5.70
C ALA A 112 15.29 3.15 -6.02
N ALA A 113 16.50 2.62 -6.21
CA ALA A 113 16.71 1.18 -6.32
C ALA A 113 16.53 0.53 -4.95
N GLY A 114 15.68 -0.50 -4.87
CA GLY A 114 15.20 -1.10 -3.63
C GLY A 114 16.29 -1.49 -2.64
N GLU A 115 16.15 -0.98 -1.41
CA GLU A 115 16.82 -1.53 -0.23
C GLU A 115 16.04 -2.75 0.29
N ASP A 116 16.76 -3.70 0.88
CA ASP A 116 16.18 -4.90 1.48
C ASP A 116 15.32 -4.50 2.68
N LEU A 117 13.99 -4.61 2.55
CA LEU A 117 13.01 -4.24 3.60
C LEU A 117 13.04 -5.17 4.84
N ARG A 118 14.05 -6.04 4.97
CA ARG A 118 14.25 -6.93 6.11
C ARG A 118 14.78 -6.18 7.32
N GLU A 119 13.90 -5.57 8.11
CA GLU A 119 14.18 -5.37 9.53
C GLU A 119 13.54 -6.51 10.34
N GLY A 120 14.27 -7.62 10.51
CA GLY A 120 13.90 -8.71 11.41
C GLY A 120 14.10 -10.13 10.87
N GLY A 121 15.34 -10.63 10.88
CA GLY A 121 15.63 -12.06 10.78
C GLY A 121 16.01 -12.55 9.37
N ALA A 122 17.25 -13.02 9.24
CA ALA A 122 17.74 -13.67 8.04
C ALA A 122 17.09 -15.05 7.86
N PHE A 123 16.47 -15.29 6.71
CA PHE A 123 16.20 -16.65 6.23
C PHE A 123 17.42 -17.13 5.42
N SER A 124 18.09 -18.19 5.88
CA SER A 124 19.00 -18.97 5.04
C SER A 124 18.17 -19.80 4.06
N ALA A 125 18.48 -19.71 2.77
CA ALA A 125 17.78 -20.42 1.69
C ALA A 125 18.10 -21.93 1.64
N GLU A 126 18.11 -22.59 2.79
CA GLU A 126 18.11 -24.05 2.94
C GLU A 126 16.94 -24.41 3.85
N GLU A 127 15.73 -24.47 3.29
CA GLU A 127 14.55 -25.26 3.73
C GLU A 127 13.29 -24.66 3.09
N VAL A 128 12.97 -25.14 1.88
CA VAL A 128 11.69 -25.67 1.35
C VAL A 128 11.74 -25.66 -0.18
#